data_AF-A0AAN6S8Z8-F1
#
_entry.id   AF-A0AAN6S8Z8-F1
#
_cell.length_a   1.000
_cell.length_b   1.000
_cell.length_c   1.000
_cell.angle_alpha   90.00
_cell.angle_beta   90.00
_cell.angle_gamma   90.00
#
_symmetry.space_group_name_H-M   'P 1'
#
loop_
_entity.id
_entity.type
_entity.pdbx_description
1 polymer ?
#
loop_
_entity_poly.entity_id
_entity_poly.type
_entity_poly.pdbx_seq_one_letter_code
_entity_poly.pdbx_strand_id
1 'polypeptide(L)'
;MANITDGTESKLQWFGGPLFRAPNTTRAEFTASWRRHATLAAEWFVKFGVVEYRQIHLPDAITHVSGTPCDGIALVALMPDPHPDTDNTGGLAAALQHPYYHAVILPDERRFIHPESGSNPILKQSPSFPLPDPKMGALEWREMALELGQGATEHRVIHGGVLVVEIPESIRARWEELDSRHP
;
A
#
# COMPACT_ATOMS: atom_id res chain seq x y z
N MET A 1 19.26 -4.30 14.85
CA MET A 1 18.30 -3.51 14.05
C MET A 1 18.68 -2.05 14.18
N ALA A 2 19.10 -1.42 13.08
CA ALA A 2 19.37 0.01 13.07
C ALA A 2 18.03 0.75 12.98
N ASN A 3 17.75 1.63 13.95
CA ASN A 3 16.59 2.52 13.86
C ASN A 3 16.82 3.53 12.75
N ILE A 4 15.94 3.53 11.75
CA ILE A 4 15.85 4.53 10.70
C ILE A 4 15.50 5.87 11.38
N THR A 5 16.47 6.80 11.49
CA THR A 5 16.28 8.13 12.10
C THR A 5 15.66 9.10 11.09
N ASP A 6 14.90 10.11 11.56
CA ASP A 6 14.13 11.09 10.76
C ASP A 6 14.84 11.68 9.52
N GLY A 7 16.18 11.74 9.48
CA GLY A 7 16.93 12.22 8.31
C GLY A 7 16.90 11.29 7.09
N THR A 8 16.46 10.04 7.23
CA THR A 8 16.46 9.02 6.18
C THR A 8 15.19 9.01 5.32
N GLU A 9 14.08 9.61 5.78
CA GLU A 9 12.83 9.68 5.01
C GLU A 9 13.02 10.43 3.68
N SER A 10 13.95 11.40 3.67
CA SER A 10 14.35 12.16 2.47
C SER A 10 15.02 11.33 1.38
N LYS A 11 15.51 10.13 1.70
CA LYS A 11 16.17 9.22 0.76
C LYS A 11 15.24 8.14 0.21
N LEU A 12 14.04 8.01 0.78
CA LEU A 12 13.09 6.98 0.37
C LEU A 12 12.43 7.33 -0.96
N GLN A 13 12.30 6.34 -1.83
CA GLN A 13 11.49 6.45 -3.03
C GLN A 13 10.05 6.06 -2.70
N TRP A 14 9.17 7.04 -2.66
CA TRP A 14 7.76 6.85 -2.34
C TRP A 14 6.93 6.59 -3.60
N PHE A 15 6.09 5.57 -3.54
CA PHE A 15 5.08 5.23 -4.53
C PHE A 15 3.72 5.17 -3.84
N GLY A 16 2.65 5.35 -4.60
CA GLY A 16 1.31 5.31 -4.05
C GLY A 16 0.38 6.32 -4.66
N GLY A 17 -0.78 6.46 -4.04
CA GLY A 17 -1.83 7.35 -4.51
C GLY A 17 -3.21 6.98 -3.98
N PRO A 18 -4.25 7.58 -4.56
CA PRO A 18 -5.62 7.41 -4.10
C PRO A 18 -6.15 6.00 -4.37
N LEU A 19 -6.91 5.50 -3.40
CA LEU A 19 -7.69 4.27 -3.49
C LEU A 19 -9.18 4.60 -3.46
N PHE A 20 -9.88 3.93 -4.36
CA PHE A 20 -11.32 3.95 -4.50
C PHE A 20 -11.86 2.58 -4.07
N ARG A 21 -12.96 2.56 -3.32
CA ARG A 21 -13.66 1.34 -2.94
C ARG A 21 -14.36 0.73 -4.15
N ALA A 22 -14.54 -0.59 -4.14
CA ALA A 22 -15.37 -1.24 -5.13
C ALA A 22 -16.85 -0.77 -5.02
N PRO A 23 -17.63 -0.74 -6.12
CA PRO A 23 -18.97 -0.12 -6.14
C PRO A 23 -19.97 -0.67 -5.12
N ASN A 24 -19.81 -1.94 -4.74
CA ASN A 24 -20.71 -2.66 -3.82
C ASN A 24 -20.13 -2.79 -2.41
N THR A 25 -19.07 -2.07 -2.08
CA THR A 25 -18.41 -2.11 -0.77
C THR A 25 -18.74 -0.85 0.00
N THR A 26 -19.27 -0.96 1.22
CA THR A 26 -19.48 0.21 2.08
C THR A 26 -18.15 0.81 2.57
N ARG A 27 -18.15 2.04 3.11
CA ARG A 27 -16.94 2.65 3.71
C ARG A 27 -16.38 1.78 4.84
N ALA A 28 -17.26 1.32 5.73
CA ALA A 28 -16.88 0.51 6.87
C ALA A 28 -16.25 -0.82 6.43
N GLU A 29 -16.84 -1.48 5.43
CA GLU A 29 -16.28 -2.70 4.84
C GLU A 29 -14.95 -2.45 4.13
N PHE A 30 -14.82 -1.34 3.40
CA PHE A 30 -13.56 -0.93 2.77
C PHE A 30 -12.47 -0.74 3.82
N THR A 31 -12.72 0.07 4.85
CA THR A 31 -11.75 0.33 5.92
C THR A 31 -11.36 -0.95 6.66
N ALA A 32 -12.32 -1.80 7.00
CA ALA A 32 -12.05 -3.07 7.66
C ALA A 32 -11.26 -4.04 6.76
N SER A 33 -11.61 -4.12 5.48
CA SER A 33 -10.92 -4.99 4.52
C SER A 33 -9.51 -4.50 4.23
N TRP A 34 -9.32 -3.19 4.06
CA TRP A 34 -8.01 -2.63 3.79
C TRP A 34 -7.06 -2.77 4.99
N ARG A 35 -7.55 -2.62 6.23
CA ARG A 35 -6.76 -2.92 7.43
C ARG A 35 -6.33 -4.39 7.51
N ARG A 36 -7.22 -5.33 7.15
CA ARG A 36 -6.86 -6.76 7.07
C ARG A 36 -5.90 -7.04 5.91
N HIS A 37 -6.09 -6.36 4.79
CA HIS A 37 -5.20 -6.47 3.64
C HIS A 37 -3.76 -6.14 3.99
N ALA A 38 -3.55 -5.15 4.86
CA ALA A 38 -2.21 -4.81 5.33
C ALA A 38 -1.46 -6.00 5.92
N THR A 39 -2.09 -6.82 6.76
CA THR A 39 -1.43 -7.99 7.34
C THR A 39 -1.17 -9.09 6.33
N LEU A 40 -2.03 -9.23 5.31
CA LEU A 40 -1.82 -10.16 4.20
C LEU A 40 -0.62 -9.78 3.32
N ALA A 41 -0.45 -8.49 3.06
CA ALA A 41 0.57 -7.95 2.17
C ALA A 41 1.93 -7.69 2.84
N ALA A 42 1.99 -7.63 4.18
CA ALA A 42 3.16 -7.09 4.85
C ALA A 42 4.45 -7.93 4.67
N GLU A 43 4.41 -9.25 4.82
CA GLU A 43 5.59 -10.11 4.59
C GLU A 43 6.02 -10.08 3.12
N TRP A 44 5.06 -10.07 2.19
CA TRP A 44 5.32 -9.89 0.77
C TRP A 44 6.03 -8.56 0.49
N PHE A 45 5.54 -7.45 1.06
CA PHE A 45 6.17 -6.14 0.92
C PHE A 45 7.61 -6.12 1.46
N VAL A 46 7.84 -6.67 2.65
CA VAL A 46 9.19 -6.74 3.24
C VAL A 46 10.14 -7.55 2.35
N LYS A 47 9.73 -8.71 1.84
CA LYS A 47 10.54 -9.52 0.92
C LYS A 47 10.98 -8.74 -0.32
N PHE A 48 10.10 -7.89 -0.84
CA PHE A 48 10.38 -7.09 -2.04
C PHE A 48 10.95 -5.69 -1.75
N GLY A 49 11.54 -5.50 -0.56
CA GLY A 49 12.33 -4.31 -0.24
C GLY A 49 11.50 -3.07 0.12
N VAL A 50 10.21 -3.22 0.41
CA VAL A 50 9.40 -2.12 0.94
C VAL A 50 9.78 -1.89 2.41
N VAL A 51 10.22 -0.67 2.70
CA VAL A 51 10.64 -0.25 4.04
C VAL A 51 9.59 0.58 4.77
N GLU A 52 8.64 1.15 4.04
CA GLU A 52 7.48 1.82 4.60
C GLU A 52 6.21 1.36 3.88
N TYR A 53 5.15 1.06 4.62
CA TYR A 53 3.82 0.89 4.06
C TYR A 53 2.81 1.60 4.96
N ARG A 54 2.07 2.55 4.41
CA ARG A 54 1.09 3.38 5.12
C ARG A 54 -0.26 3.34 4.41
N GLN A 55 -1.30 3.25 5.23
CA GLN A 55 -2.71 3.33 4.82
C GLN A 55 -3.32 4.57 5.46
N ILE A 56 -3.73 5.55 4.66
CA ILE A 56 -4.43 6.74 5.14
C ILE A 56 -5.90 6.58 4.79
N HIS A 57 -6.75 6.40 5.80
CA HIS A 57 -8.19 6.30 5.60
C HIS A 57 -8.83 7.68 5.66
N LEU A 58 -9.63 8.03 4.65
CA LEU A 58 -10.34 9.29 4.59
C LEU A 58 -11.75 9.18 5.21
N PRO A 59 -12.23 10.22 5.92
CA PRO A 59 -13.58 10.26 6.47
C PRO A 59 -14.62 10.51 5.37
N ASP A 60 -15.88 10.14 5.63
CA ASP A 60 -16.99 10.26 4.67
C ASP A 60 -17.26 11.71 4.21
N ALA A 61 -16.90 12.71 5.01
CA ALA A 61 -17.08 14.12 4.64
C ALA A 61 -16.14 14.58 3.51
N ILE A 62 -15.12 13.77 3.17
CA ILE A 62 -14.06 14.10 2.22
C ILE A 62 -14.11 13.07 1.09
N THR A 63 -15.30 12.89 0.51
CA THR A 63 -15.46 12.17 -0.76
C THR A 63 -15.10 13.05 -1.97
N HIS A 64 -14.39 14.17 -1.78
CA HIS A 64 -14.04 15.07 -2.88
C HIS A 64 -12.69 15.72 -2.62
N VAL A 65 -11.62 14.95 -2.74
CA VAL A 65 -10.30 15.55 -2.93
C VAL A 65 -10.28 16.06 -4.38
N SER A 66 -10.42 17.37 -4.57
CA SER A 66 -10.56 18.01 -5.89
C SER A 66 -11.77 17.53 -6.73
N GLY A 67 -12.89 17.21 -6.06
CA GLY A 67 -14.13 16.79 -6.73
C GLY A 67 -14.27 15.28 -6.96
N THR A 68 -13.24 14.48 -6.69
CA THR A 68 -13.26 13.04 -6.92
C THR A 68 -13.37 12.23 -5.63
N PRO A 69 -14.32 11.27 -5.55
CA PRO A 69 -14.45 10.39 -4.40
C PRO A 69 -13.27 9.48 -4.28
N CYS A 70 -12.39 9.78 -3.32
CA CYS A 70 -11.30 8.94 -2.85
C CYS A 70 -11.62 8.47 -1.42
N ASP A 71 -11.23 7.24 -1.11
CA ASP A 71 -11.57 6.58 0.14
C ASP A 71 -10.35 6.36 1.05
N GLY A 72 -9.16 6.50 0.48
CA GLY A 72 -7.91 6.45 1.20
C GLY A 72 -6.68 6.67 0.31
N ILE A 73 -5.52 6.89 0.91
CA ILE A 73 -4.24 6.97 0.21
C ILE A 73 -3.35 5.80 0.64
N ALA A 74 -2.88 5.01 -0.31
CA ALA A 74 -1.85 4.00 -0.08
C ALA A 74 -0.48 4.59 -0.38
N LEU A 75 0.49 4.35 0.50
CA LEU A 75 1.88 4.79 0.33
C LEU A 75 2.81 3.63 0.62
N VAL A 76 3.71 3.33 -0.30
CA VAL A 76 4.81 2.40 -0.10
C VAL A 76 6.11 3.12 -0.37
N ALA A 77 7.15 2.84 0.41
CA ALA A 77 8.48 3.38 0.16
C ALA A 77 9.51 2.27 0.04
N LEU A 78 10.44 2.46 -0.89
CA LEU A 78 11.60 1.61 -1.08
C LEU A 78 12.89 2.39 -0.79
N MET A 79 13.92 1.66 -0.36
CA MET A 79 15.28 2.20 -0.36
C MET A 79 15.80 2.27 -1.81
N PRO A 80 16.49 3.35 -2.21
CA PRO A 80 17.03 3.51 -3.56
C PRO A 80 18.13 2.48 -3.86
N ASP A 81 18.85 2.04 -2.82
CA ASP A 81 19.84 0.98 -2.90
C ASP A 81 19.32 -0.28 -2.19
N PRO A 82 19.63 -1.49 -2.67
CA PRO A 82 19.29 -2.72 -1.96
C PRO A 82 19.92 -2.67 -0.57
N HIS A 83 19.09 -2.76 0.48
CA HIS A 83 19.58 -2.85 1.84
C HIS A 83 20.32 -4.18 1.99
N PRO A 84 21.54 -4.21 2.57
CA PRO A 84 22.36 -5.43 2.65
C PRO A 84 21.67 -6.58 3.40
N ASP A 85 20.73 -6.25 4.29
CA ASP A 85 19.93 -7.21 5.06
C ASP A 85 18.57 -7.56 4.44
N THR A 86 18.26 -7.04 3.24
CA THR A 86 17.06 -7.43 2.50
C THR A 86 17.49 -8.32 1.35
N ASP A 87 16.89 -9.51 1.23
CA ASP A 87 16.90 -10.32 0.01
C ASP A 87 16.07 -9.61 -1.07
N ASN A 88 16.47 -8.39 -1.44
CA ASN A 88 15.79 -7.49 -2.37
C ASN A 88 15.87 -8.09 -3.78
N THR A 89 15.05 -9.10 -4.00
CA THR A 89 15.11 -10.05 -5.11
C THR A 89 14.58 -9.46 -6.42
N GLY A 90 14.14 -8.20 -6.43
CA GLY A 90 13.81 -7.49 -7.68
C GLY A 90 12.86 -6.29 -7.57
N GLY A 91 12.69 -5.72 -6.37
CA GLY A 91 11.80 -4.58 -6.15
C GLY A 91 10.33 -4.82 -6.51
N LEU A 92 9.56 -3.74 -6.66
CA LEU A 92 8.11 -3.80 -6.84
C LEU A 92 7.68 -4.52 -8.14
N ALA A 93 8.49 -4.45 -9.20
CA ALA A 93 8.19 -5.14 -10.46
C ALA A 93 8.23 -6.66 -10.30
N ALA A 94 9.23 -7.19 -9.61
CA ALA A 94 9.30 -8.62 -9.28
C ALA A 94 8.18 -9.02 -8.30
N ALA A 95 7.86 -8.15 -7.34
CA ALA A 95 6.79 -8.36 -6.38
C ALA A 95 5.45 -8.69 -7.08
N LEU A 96 5.11 -7.91 -8.12
CA LEU A 96 3.86 -8.06 -8.87
C LEU A 96 3.79 -9.35 -9.71
N GLN A 97 4.92 -9.98 -10.01
CA GLN A 97 4.98 -11.27 -10.70
C GLN A 97 5.00 -12.47 -9.73
N HIS A 98 5.10 -12.21 -8.42
CA HIS A 98 5.20 -13.27 -7.43
C HIS A 98 3.90 -14.08 -7.32
N PRO A 99 3.94 -15.42 -7.22
CA PRO A 99 2.73 -16.25 -7.14
C PRO A 99 1.83 -15.91 -5.95
N TYR A 100 2.40 -15.50 -4.82
CA TYR A 100 1.63 -15.02 -3.67
C TYR A 100 0.78 -13.79 -4.01
N TYR A 101 1.29 -12.89 -4.86
CA TYR A 101 0.54 -11.72 -5.31
C TYR A 101 -0.73 -12.18 -6.06
N HIS A 102 -0.58 -13.06 -7.05
CA HIS A 102 -1.71 -13.53 -7.85
C HIS A 102 -2.67 -14.45 -7.10
N ALA A 103 -2.18 -15.25 -6.15
CA ALA A 103 -2.99 -16.23 -5.42
C ALA A 103 -3.69 -15.65 -4.18
N VAL A 104 -3.13 -14.60 -3.56
CA VAL A 104 -3.59 -14.07 -2.27
C VAL A 104 -3.90 -12.58 -2.34
N ILE A 105 -2.91 -11.74 -2.68
CA ILE A 105 -3.03 -10.28 -2.62
C ILE A 105 -4.06 -9.76 -3.63
N LEU A 106 -3.89 -10.05 -4.92
CA LEU A 106 -4.74 -9.55 -5.99
C LEU A 106 -6.21 -9.99 -5.85
N PRO A 107 -6.53 -11.26 -5.53
CA PRO A 107 -7.91 -11.66 -5.25
C PRO A 107 -8.52 -10.93 -4.05
N ASP A 108 -7.72 -10.60 -3.03
CA ASP A 108 -8.17 -9.85 -1.87
C ASP A 108 -8.44 -8.37 -2.22
N GLU A 109 -7.49 -7.71 -2.90
CA GLU A 109 -7.65 -6.32 -3.40
C GLU A 109 -8.94 -6.16 -4.20
N ARG A 110 -9.21 -7.09 -5.14
CA ARG A 110 -10.40 -7.06 -6.01
C ARG A 110 -11.74 -7.12 -5.27
N ARG A 111 -11.76 -7.52 -4.00
CA ARG A 111 -13.00 -7.59 -3.20
C ARG A 111 -13.45 -6.22 -2.70
N PHE A 112 -12.52 -5.29 -2.49
CA PHE A 112 -12.82 -4.02 -1.83
C PHE A 112 -12.22 -2.80 -2.52
N ILE A 113 -11.26 -2.97 -3.43
CA ILE A 113 -10.63 -1.89 -4.22
C ILE A 113 -11.28 -1.86 -5.61
N HIS A 114 -11.58 -0.65 -6.08
CA HIS A 114 -12.05 -0.42 -7.44
C HIS A 114 -10.98 -0.86 -8.45
N PRO A 115 -11.34 -1.44 -9.61
CA PRO A 115 -10.36 -1.83 -10.63
C PRO A 115 -9.47 -0.68 -11.13
N GLU A 116 -9.87 0.57 -10.98
CA GLU A 116 -9.04 1.72 -11.37
C GLU A 116 -8.06 2.19 -10.28
N SER A 117 -8.05 1.52 -9.14
CA SER A 117 -7.13 1.75 -8.02
C SER A 117 -6.14 0.59 -7.85
N GLY A 118 -5.23 0.76 -6.88
CA GLY A 118 -4.30 -0.30 -6.47
C GLY A 118 -3.10 -0.41 -7.40
N SER A 119 -2.83 -1.61 -7.91
CA SER A 119 -1.69 -1.92 -8.79
C SER A 119 -1.95 -1.60 -10.27
N ASN A 120 -3.18 -1.30 -10.68
CA ASN A 120 -3.49 -1.00 -12.09
C ASN A 120 -2.87 0.30 -12.65
N PRO A 121 -2.67 1.38 -11.87
CA PRO A 121 -1.84 2.50 -12.30
C PRO A 121 -0.38 2.10 -12.62
N ILE A 122 0.16 1.07 -11.95
CA ILE A 122 1.48 0.50 -12.26
C ILE A 122 1.45 -0.19 -13.65
N LEU A 123 0.28 -0.67 -14.08
CA LEU A 123 0.03 -1.21 -15.43
C LEU A 123 -0.27 -0.13 -16.49
N LYS A 124 -0.03 1.16 -16.19
CA LYS A 124 -0.15 2.31 -17.11
C LYS A 124 -1.55 2.57 -17.67
N GLN A 125 -2.60 2.16 -16.96
CA GLN A 125 -3.96 2.58 -17.30
C GLN A 125 -4.28 3.87 -16.52
N SER A 126 -4.54 4.96 -17.23
CA SER A 126 -5.02 6.19 -16.60
C SER A 126 -6.38 5.92 -15.95
N PRO A 127 -6.58 6.25 -14.66
CA PRO A 127 -7.90 6.15 -14.05
C PRO A 127 -8.90 7.04 -14.81
N SER A 128 -10.15 6.61 -14.89
CA SER A 128 -11.24 7.41 -15.46
C SER A 128 -11.69 8.51 -14.50
N PHE A 129 -11.33 8.39 -13.22
CA PHE A 129 -11.57 9.40 -12.19
C PHE A 129 -10.65 10.63 -12.36
N PRO A 130 -11.18 11.86 -12.26
CA PRO A 130 -10.37 13.06 -12.34
C PRO A 130 -9.43 13.15 -11.13
N LEU A 131 -8.12 12.99 -11.33
CA LEU A 131 -7.15 13.26 -10.27
C LEU A 131 -6.82 14.76 -10.23
N PRO A 132 -6.61 15.36 -9.04
CA PRO A 132 -6.26 16.78 -8.86
C PRO A 132 -5.04 17.18 -9.72
N ASP A 133 -4.01 16.33 -9.71
CA ASP A 133 -2.85 16.43 -10.57
C ASP A 133 -2.24 15.02 -10.76
N PRO A 134 -2.15 14.49 -12.00
CA PRO A 134 -1.50 13.21 -12.25
C PRO A 134 0.02 13.21 -11.97
N LYS A 135 0.63 14.38 -11.74
CA LYS A 135 2.04 14.54 -11.36
C LYS A 135 2.26 14.61 -9.85
N MET A 136 1.18 14.64 -9.06
CA MET A 136 1.27 14.72 -7.62
C MET A 136 2.01 13.51 -7.05
N GLY A 137 3.08 13.77 -6.32
CA GLY A 137 3.89 12.76 -5.65
C GLY A 137 3.16 12.10 -4.49
N ALA A 138 3.60 10.91 -4.09
CA ALA A 138 3.00 10.16 -3.00
C ALA A 138 2.97 10.95 -1.66
N LEU A 139 4.01 11.74 -1.36
CA LEU A 139 4.04 12.58 -0.17
C LEU A 139 3.10 13.79 -0.26
N GLU A 140 2.93 14.38 -1.43
CA GLU A 140 1.95 15.45 -1.64
C GLU A 140 0.52 14.93 -1.46
N TRP A 141 0.24 13.71 -1.94
CA TRP A 141 -1.02 13.01 -1.65
C TRP A 141 -1.25 12.81 -0.15
N ARG A 142 -0.20 12.44 0.59
CA ARG A 142 -0.26 12.30 2.05
C ARG A 142 -0.59 13.62 2.73
N GLU A 143 0.15 14.67 2.42
CA GLU A 143 -0.02 15.99 3.02
C GLU A 143 -1.44 16.51 2.77
N MET A 144 -1.88 16.48 1.51
CA MET A 144 -3.24 16.86 1.14
C MET A 144 -4.31 16.03 1.87
N ALA A 145 -4.12 14.71 1.98
CA ALA A 145 -5.07 13.85 2.69
C ALA A 145 -5.16 14.17 4.19
N LEU A 146 -4.05 14.54 4.82
CA LEU A 146 -4.01 14.91 6.24
C LEU A 146 -4.52 16.34 6.48
N GLU A 147 -4.30 17.26 5.55
CA GLU A 147 -4.77 18.65 5.64
C GLU A 147 -6.27 18.79 5.39
N LEU A 148 -6.77 18.16 4.34
CA LEU A 148 -8.21 18.14 4.04
C LEU A 148 -8.95 17.28 5.08
N GLY A 149 -8.26 16.23 5.56
CA GLY A 149 -8.67 15.16 6.45
C GLY A 149 -8.97 15.52 7.90
N GLN A 150 -9.95 16.37 8.23
CA GLN A 150 -10.44 16.37 9.62
C GLN A 150 -11.02 14.99 9.97
N GLY A 151 -10.25 14.18 10.69
CA GLY A 151 -10.57 12.79 11.02
C GLY A 151 -9.96 11.73 10.10
N ALA A 152 -9.03 12.09 9.20
CA ALA A 152 -8.23 11.09 8.49
C ALA A 152 -7.34 10.32 9.49
N THR A 153 -7.21 9.00 9.28
CA THR A 153 -6.38 8.15 10.14
C THR A 153 -5.27 7.49 9.33
N GLU A 154 -4.01 7.78 9.68
CA GLU A 154 -2.83 7.10 9.15
C GLU A 154 -2.52 5.84 9.96
N HIS A 155 -2.40 4.71 9.27
CA HIS A 155 -2.01 3.43 9.83
C HIS A 155 -0.72 2.97 9.17
N ARG A 156 0.36 2.86 9.96
CA ARG A 156 1.64 2.33 9.51
C ARG A 156 1.64 0.81 9.68
N VAL A 157 2.11 0.11 8.66
CA VAL A 157 2.13 -1.35 8.60
C VAL A 157 3.57 -1.86 8.61
N ILE A 158 4.44 -1.16 7.88
CA ILE A 158 5.87 -1.37 7.84
C ILE A 158 6.53 -0.02 8.16
N HIS A 159 7.51 -0.04 9.06
CA HIS A 159 8.32 1.12 9.39
C HIS A 159 9.80 0.72 9.48
N GLY A 160 10.64 1.36 8.68
CA GLY A 160 12.05 1.03 8.57
C GLY A 160 12.35 -0.43 8.23
N GLY A 161 11.53 -1.06 7.39
CA GLY A 161 11.64 -2.46 7.01
C GLY A 161 11.17 -3.45 8.08
N VAL A 162 10.64 -2.95 9.19
CA VAL A 162 10.10 -3.77 10.28
C VAL A 162 8.58 -3.73 10.24
N LEU A 163 7.97 -4.91 10.39
CA LEU A 163 6.53 -5.05 10.58
C LEU A 163 6.12 -4.42 11.91
N VAL A 164 5.22 -3.44 11.86
CA VAL A 164 4.66 -2.81 13.07
C VAL A 164 3.23 -3.28 13.40
N VAL A 165 2.77 -4.29 12.66
CA VAL A 165 1.49 -4.98 12.88
C VAL A 165 1.73 -6.45 13.18
N GLU A 166 0.83 -7.06 13.94
CA GLU A 166 0.83 -8.49 14.17
C GLU A 166 0.30 -9.23 12.93
N ILE A 167 1.02 -10.28 12.51
CA ILE A 167 0.61 -11.14 11.41
C ILE A 167 0.09 -12.46 11.99
N PRO A 168 -1.20 -12.80 11.76
CA PRO A 168 -1.75 -14.09 12.15
C PRO A 168 -0.94 -15.27 11.59
N GLU A 169 -0.74 -16.30 12.40
CA GLU A 169 0.03 -17.49 12.02
C GLU A 169 -0.49 -18.17 10.75
N SER A 170 -1.81 -18.17 10.53
CA SER A 170 -2.41 -18.72 9.32
C SER A 170 -1.99 -17.98 8.04
N ILE A 171 -1.72 -16.68 8.13
CA ILE A 171 -1.24 -15.87 7.01
C ILE A 171 0.25 -16.17 6.77
N ARG A 172 1.06 -16.21 7.84
CA ARG A 172 2.48 -16.56 7.78
C ARG A 172 2.72 -17.94 7.16
N ALA A 173 2.01 -18.96 7.64
CA ALA A 173 2.11 -20.31 7.08
C ALA A 173 1.73 -20.37 5.59
N ARG A 174 0.71 -19.59 5.18
CA ARG A 174 0.30 -19.52 3.77
C ARG A 174 1.32 -18.79 2.90
N TRP A 175 1.97 -17.76 3.44
CA TRP A 175 3.09 -17.08 2.81
C TRP A 175 4.25 -18.05 2.57
N GLU A 176 4.74 -18.71 3.62
CA GLU A 176 5.86 -19.67 3.54
C GLU A 176 5.60 -20.81 2.55
N GLU A 177 4.38 -21.36 2.53
CA GLU A 177 3.98 -22.41 1.59
C GLU A 177 4.09 -21.98 0.12
N LEU A 178 3.75 -20.73 -0.19
CA LEU A 178 3.76 -20.21 -1.56
C LEU A 178 5.14 -19.68 -1.94
N ASP A 179 5.87 -19.11 -0.99
CA ASP A 179 7.23 -18.59 -1.17
C ASP A 179 8.23 -19.70 -1.44
N SER A 180 8.17 -20.81 -0.69
CA SER A 180 9.04 -21.97 -0.86
C SER A 180 8.94 -22.66 -2.23
N ARG A 181 7.91 -22.37 -3.01
CA ARG A 181 7.76 -22.88 -4.38
C ARG A 181 8.60 -22.10 -5.40
N HIS A 182 9.10 -20.93 -5.02
CA HIS A 182 9.86 -20.02 -5.89
C HIS A 182 11.00 -19.32 -5.10
N PRO A 183 12.03 -20.07 -4.68
CA PRO A 183 13.21 -19.52 -4.01
C PRO A 183 14.04 -18.61 -4.91
#